data_AF-A0A5M5D494-F1
#
_entry.id   AF-A0A5M5D494-F1
#
_cell.length_a   1.000
_cell.length_b   1.000
_cell.length_c   1.000
_cell.angle_alpha   90.00
_cell.angle_beta   90.00
_cell.angle_gamma   90.00
#
_symmetry.space_group_name_H-M   'P 1'
#
loop_
_entity.id
_entity.type
_entity.pdbx_description
1 polymer ?
#
loop_
_entity_poly.entity_id
_entity_poly.type
_entity_poly.pdbx_seq_one_letter_code
_entity_poly.pdbx_strand_id
1 'polypeptide(L)'
;MKKSIVVKKAKPICKLEGLTRVKKHKIDAYWFENVNDIEATLELGYACTSAGDNGAINVWKDDAGIIRSELMRHCVTIEKRTFASYSEAEKCVGDWLERIN
;
A
#
# COMPACT_ATOMS: atom_id res chain seq x y z
N MET A 1 -5.48 -7.69 -21.27
CA MET A 1 -6.37 -6.87 -20.41
C MET A 1 -5.71 -5.52 -20.19
N LYS A 2 -6.42 -4.41 -20.41
CA LYS A 2 -5.89 -3.07 -20.10
C LYS A 2 -5.82 -2.96 -18.56
N LYS A 3 -4.63 -3.10 -17.97
CA LYS A 3 -4.40 -2.74 -16.56
C LYS A 3 -4.65 -1.23 -16.47
N SER A 4 -5.82 -0.88 -15.99
CA SER A 4 -6.38 0.46 -16.09
C SER A 4 -5.54 1.44 -15.29
N ILE A 5 -5.11 2.49 -15.99
CA ILE A 5 -4.41 3.68 -15.50
C ILE A 5 -5.42 4.53 -14.68
N VAL A 6 -6.04 3.96 -13.65
CA VAL A 6 -7.05 4.65 -12.81
C VAL A 6 -6.39 5.66 -11.87
N VAL A 7 -5.10 5.47 -11.55
CA VAL A 7 -4.33 6.37 -10.67
C VAL A 7 -4.26 7.81 -11.21
N LYS A 8 -4.40 8.04 -12.53
CA LYS A 8 -4.16 9.36 -13.13
C LYS A 8 -5.24 10.43 -12.90
N LYS A 9 -6.40 10.12 -12.32
CA LYS A 9 -7.46 11.15 -12.06
C LYS A 9 -7.73 11.42 -10.58
N ALA A 10 -7.32 10.52 -9.68
CA ALA A 10 -7.56 10.71 -8.26
C ALA A 10 -6.50 11.64 -7.65
N LYS A 11 -6.89 12.45 -6.66
CA LYS A 11 -5.92 13.09 -5.76
C LYS A 11 -5.47 12.05 -4.72
N PRO A 12 -4.23 12.11 -4.25
CA PRO A 12 -3.81 11.27 -3.13
C PRO A 12 -4.68 11.57 -1.91
N ILE A 13 -5.01 10.52 -1.15
CA ILE A 13 -5.88 10.64 0.02
C ILE A 13 -5.12 11.21 1.21
N CYS A 14 -3.83 10.90 1.33
CA CYS A 14 -2.95 11.40 2.37
C CYS A 14 -1.48 11.36 1.90
N LYS A 15 -0.57 11.80 2.78
CA LYS A 15 0.87 11.59 2.61
C LYS A 15 1.37 10.73 3.76
N LEU A 16 2.10 9.67 3.44
CA LEU A 16 2.76 8.82 4.42
C LEU A 16 4.17 9.35 4.68
N GLU A 17 4.55 9.38 5.95
CA GLU A 17 5.83 9.89 6.43
C GLU A 17 6.57 8.81 7.21
N GLY A 18 7.90 8.86 7.22
CA GLY A 18 8.72 7.89 7.98
C GLY A 18 8.68 6.45 7.43
N LEU A 19 8.30 6.27 6.17
CA LEU A 19 8.30 4.95 5.52
C LEU A 19 9.69 4.34 5.53
N THR A 20 9.77 3.09 5.98
CA THR A 20 11.06 2.41 6.16
C THR A 20 11.79 2.28 4.83
N ARG A 21 13.08 2.69 4.82
CA ARG A 21 13.99 2.63 3.66
C ARG A 21 13.57 3.49 2.46
N VAL A 22 12.83 4.56 2.73
CA VAL A 22 12.55 5.61 1.75
C VAL A 22 13.27 6.90 2.19
N LYS A 23 14.15 7.43 1.34
CA LYS A 23 14.81 8.73 1.59
C LYS A 23 13.83 9.89 1.53
N LYS A 24 12.83 9.81 0.65
CA LYS A 24 11.79 10.83 0.55
C LYS A 24 10.98 10.84 1.83
N HIS A 25 10.95 12.00 2.50
CA HIS A 25 10.31 12.10 3.81
C HIS A 25 8.78 11.94 3.77
N LYS A 26 8.15 12.31 2.64
CA LYS A 26 6.69 12.22 2.43
C LYS A 26 6.37 11.59 1.08
N ILE A 27 5.59 10.51 1.05
CA ILE A 27 5.09 9.88 -0.18
C ILE A 27 3.59 10.09 -0.27
N ASP A 28 3.10 10.52 -1.43
CA ASP A 28 1.67 10.59 -1.68
C ASP A 28 1.09 9.17 -1.70
N ALA A 29 0.02 8.97 -0.94
CA ALA A 29 -0.65 7.68 -0.82
C ALA A 29 -2.04 7.72 -1.44
N TYR A 30 -2.36 6.68 -2.18
CA TYR A 30 -3.66 6.50 -2.83
C TYR A 30 -4.47 5.45 -2.10
N TRP A 31 -5.75 5.72 -1.96
CA TRP A 31 -6.69 4.76 -1.40
C TRP A 31 -6.87 3.58 -2.35
N PHE A 32 -6.95 2.36 -1.82
CA PHE A 32 -7.36 1.18 -2.58
C PHE A 32 -8.44 0.38 -1.83
N GLU A 33 -9.40 -0.12 -2.59
CA GLU A 33 -10.42 -1.10 -2.15
C GLU A 33 -10.13 -2.49 -2.71
N ASN A 34 -9.32 -2.57 -3.76
CA ASN A 34 -8.94 -3.80 -4.44
C ASN A 34 -7.42 -3.86 -4.62
N VAL A 35 -6.85 -5.05 -4.45
CA VAL A 35 -5.40 -5.29 -4.55
C VAL A 35 -4.84 -5.06 -5.96
N ASN A 36 -5.66 -5.14 -7.00
CA ASN A 36 -5.26 -4.98 -8.40
C ASN A 36 -4.66 -3.59 -8.70
N ASP A 37 -4.93 -2.58 -7.87
CA ASP A 37 -4.42 -1.22 -8.04
C ASP A 37 -3.03 -1.04 -7.39
N ILE A 38 -2.55 -2.02 -6.61
CA ILE A 38 -1.30 -1.91 -5.85
C ILE A 38 -0.10 -1.80 -6.80
N GLU A 39 0.08 -2.77 -7.70
CA GLU A 39 1.24 -2.79 -8.61
C GLU A 39 1.33 -1.49 -9.43
N ALA A 40 0.23 -1.08 -10.05
CA ALA A 40 0.20 0.12 -10.90
C ALA A 40 0.52 1.40 -10.11
N THR A 41 0.09 1.49 -8.85
CA THR A 41 0.35 2.65 -7.98
C THR A 41 1.80 2.69 -7.52
N LEU A 42 2.34 1.54 -7.12
CA LEU A 42 3.73 1.42 -6.64
C LEU A 42 4.75 1.69 -7.77
N GLU A 43 4.48 1.24 -9.00
CA GLU A 43 5.36 1.53 -10.15
C GLU A 43 5.36 3.01 -10.56
N LEU A 44 4.38 3.79 -10.11
CA LEU A 44 4.36 5.26 -10.28
C LEU A 44 5.13 5.99 -9.17
N GLY A 45 5.70 5.28 -8.20
CA GLY A 45 6.45 5.85 -7.07
C GLY A 45 5.57 6.41 -5.96
N TYR A 46 4.29 6.03 -5.93
CA TYR A 46 3.36 6.35 -4.87
C TYR A 46 3.23 5.20 -3.87
N ALA A 47 2.60 5.47 -2.73
CA ALA A 47 2.19 4.44 -1.79
C ALA A 47 0.69 4.12 -1.95
N CYS A 48 0.28 2.97 -1.43
CA CYS A 48 -1.11 2.57 -1.32
C CYS A 48 -1.52 2.54 0.16
N THR A 49 -2.75 2.97 0.45
CA THR A 49 -3.31 2.86 1.81
C THR A 49 -4.77 2.42 1.76
N SER A 50 -5.20 1.69 2.79
CA SER A 50 -6.60 1.29 2.98
C SER A 50 -6.89 1.19 4.48
N ALA A 51 -8.13 1.39 4.88
CA ALA A 51 -8.56 1.35 6.26
C ALA A 51 -10.02 0.86 6.37
N GLY A 52 -10.34 0.23 7.48
CA GLY A 52 -11.68 -0.18 7.85
C GLY A 52 -11.86 -0.05 9.36
N ASP A 53 -13.02 -0.46 9.86
CA ASP A 53 -13.39 -0.32 11.28
C ASP A 53 -12.39 -1.00 12.23
N ASN A 54 -11.73 -2.05 11.75
CA ASN A 54 -10.85 -2.88 12.56
C ASN A 54 -9.35 -2.60 12.34
N GLY A 55 -8.96 -1.79 11.36
CA GLY A 55 -7.53 -1.57 11.08
C GLY A 55 -7.21 -0.79 9.82
N ALA A 56 -5.93 -0.82 9.44
CA ALA A 56 -5.41 -0.13 8.26
C ALA A 56 -4.23 -0.88 7.63
N ILE A 57 -3.93 -0.53 6.38
CA ILE A 57 -2.86 -1.10 5.59
C ILE A 57 -2.12 0.04 4.91
N ASN A 58 -0.79 0.03 4.98
CA ASN A 58 0.06 0.81 4.10
C ASN A 58 0.95 -0.12 3.29
N VAL A 59 1.09 0.14 1.99
CA VAL A 59 1.98 -0.59 1.09
C VAL A 59 2.83 0.42 0.32
N TRP A 60 4.13 0.19 0.23
CA TRP A 60 5.04 1.05 -0.53
C TRP A 60 6.17 0.23 -1.14
N LYS A 61 6.82 0.80 -2.15
CA LYS A 61 8.07 0.29 -2.72
C LYS A 61 9.20 1.16 -2.18
N ASP A 62 10.22 0.53 -1.60
CA ASP A 62 11.37 1.26 -1.06
C ASP A 62 12.36 1.72 -2.15
N ASP A 63 13.37 2.49 -1.77
CA ASP A 63 14.35 3.04 -2.73
C ASP A 63 15.17 1.94 -3.45
N ALA A 64 15.20 0.71 -2.93
CA ALA A 64 15.84 -0.45 -3.56
C ALA A 64 14.88 -1.26 -4.43
N GLY A 65 13.62 -0.84 -4.53
CA GLY A 65 12.59 -1.53 -5.30
C GLY A 65 11.88 -2.65 -4.53
N ILE A 66 12.13 -2.81 -3.23
CA ILE A 66 11.51 -3.87 -2.41
C ILE A 66 10.12 -3.42 -1.97
N ILE A 67 9.12 -4.28 -2.18
CA ILE A 67 7.74 -4.02 -1.75
C ILE A 67 7.64 -4.30 -0.25
N ARG A 68 7.04 -3.36 0.48
CA ARG A 68 6.88 -3.38 1.92
C ARG A 68 5.45 -3.07 2.31
N SER A 69 5.03 -3.57 3.47
CA SER A 69 3.77 -3.17 4.08
C SER A 69 3.84 -3.01 5.59
N GLU A 70 2.91 -2.21 6.10
CA GLU A 70 2.51 -2.15 7.50
C GLU A 70 1.04 -2.55 7.60
N LEU A 71 0.78 -3.59 8.38
CA LEU A 71 -0.54 -4.13 8.63
C LEU A 71 -0.95 -3.77 10.06
N MET A 72 -2.07 -3.07 10.19
CA MET A 72 -2.49 -2.44 11.44
C MET A 72 -3.85 -2.96 11.89
N ARG A 73 -4.05 -3.03 13.21
CA ARG A 73 -5.33 -3.27 13.89
C ARG A 73 -5.50 -2.25 14.99
N HIS A 74 -6.70 -1.66 15.10
CA HIS A 74 -7.01 -0.68 16.15
C HIS A 74 -5.94 0.42 16.32
N CYS A 75 -5.50 1.01 15.20
CA CYS A 75 -4.45 2.04 15.12
C CYS A 75 -3.03 1.61 15.56
N VAL A 76 -2.76 0.30 15.66
CA VAL A 76 -1.44 -0.24 16.01
C VAL A 76 -0.91 -1.11 14.87
N THR A 77 0.31 -0.84 14.41
CA THR A 77 1.01 -1.74 13.48
C THR A 77 1.36 -3.04 14.17
N ILE A 78 0.70 -4.12 13.75
CA ILE A 78 0.94 -5.45 14.32
C ILE A 78 1.88 -6.28 13.47
N GLU A 79 2.04 -5.93 12.19
CA GLU A 79 2.98 -6.62 11.32
C GLU A 79 3.63 -5.68 10.30
N LYS A 80 4.93 -5.87 10.07
CA LYS A 80 5.66 -5.27 8.95
C LYS A 80 6.17 -6.38 8.05
N ARG A 81 5.87 -6.31 6.75
CA ARG A 81 6.31 -7.34 5.78
C ARG A 81 7.13 -6.75 4.65
N THR A 82 7.94 -7.62 4.05
CA THR A 82 8.60 -7.43 2.78
C THR A 82 8.15 -8.53 1.83
N PHE A 83 7.97 -8.22 0.55
CA PHE A 83 7.51 -9.18 -0.45
C PHE A 83 8.52 -9.30 -1.58
N ALA A 84 8.66 -10.51 -2.13
CA ALA A 84 9.52 -10.75 -3.28
C ALA A 84 8.82 -10.44 -4.61
N SER A 85 7.48 -10.37 -4.61
CA SER A 85 6.68 -10.06 -5.81
C SER A 85 5.38 -9.35 -5.47
N TYR A 86 4.77 -8.71 -6.48
CA TYR A 86 3.44 -8.11 -6.36
C TYR A 86 2.37 -9.16 -6.03
N SER A 87 2.45 -10.35 -6.61
CA SER A 87 1.48 -11.42 -6.34
C SER A 87 1.46 -11.84 -4.87
N GLU A 88 2.65 -11.91 -4.22
CA GLU A 88 2.73 -12.17 -2.78
C GLU A 88 2.16 -11.02 -1.95
N ALA A 89 2.47 -9.78 -2.32
CA ALA A 89 1.96 -8.59 -1.65
C ALA A 89 0.43 -8.51 -1.75
N GLU A 90 -0.12 -8.67 -2.96
CA GLU A 90 -1.56 -8.64 -3.24
C GLU A 90 -2.30 -9.74 -2.49
N LYS A 91 -1.78 -10.97 -2.46
CA LYS A 91 -2.37 -12.06 -1.67
C LYS A 91 -2.43 -11.70 -0.19
N CYS A 92 -1.29 -11.29 0.38
CA CYS A 92 -1.20 -10.93 1.80
C CYS A 92 -2.10 -9.75 2.17
N VAL A 93 -2.15 -8.73 1.32
CA VAL A 93 -2.97 -7.53 1.52
C VAL A 93 -4.45 -7.83 1.34
N GLY A 94 -4.81 -8.71 0.40
CA GLY A 94 -6.18 -9.19 0.21
C GLY A 94 -6.72 -9.90 1.46
N ASP A 95 -5.95 -10.85 1.99
CA ASP A 95 -6.28 -11.53 3.25
C ASP A 95 -6.44 -10.56 4.43
N TRP A 96 -5.73 -9.41 4.39
CA TRP A 96 -5.81 -8.39 5.44
C TRP A 96 -6.98 -7.42 5.25
N LEU A 97 -7.32 -7.08 4.00
CA LEU A 97 -8.48 -6.26 3.66
C LEU A 97 -9.77 -6.87 4.24
N GLU A 98 -9.92 -8.20 4.16
CA GLU A 98 -11.05 -8.91 4.75
C GLU A 98 -11.09 -8.83 6.29
N ARG A 99 -9.94 -8.60 6.95
CA ARG A 99 -9.81 -8.56 8.41
C ARG A 99 -9.96 -7.16 9.00
N ILE A 100 -9.75 -6.11 8.22
CA ILE A 100 -9.87 -4.73 8.68
C ILE A 100 -11.26 -4.15 8.45
N ASN A 101 -12.00 -4.70 7.49
CA ASN A 101 -13.43 -4.48 7.36
C ASN A 101 -14.21 -5.37 8.35
#